data_AF-A0A0Q7WTK4-F1
#
_entry.id   AF-A0A0Q7WTK4-F1
#
_cell.length_a   1.000
_cell.length_b   1.000
_cell.length_c   1.000
_cell.angle_alpha   90.00
_cell.angle_beta   90.00
_cell.angle_gamma   90.00
#
_symmetry.space_group_name_H-M   'P 1'
#
loop_
_entity.id
_entity.type
_entity.pdbx_description
1 polymer ?
#
loop_
_entity_poly.entity_id
_entity_poly.type
_entity_poly.pdbx_seq_one_letter_code
_entity_poly.pdbx_strand_id
1 'polypeptide(L)'
;MDVFVQFDTIEEVVKLDRVFLPGFADFWIDNTDQDLVDAMPPFLELFPERGVLQVWTGFFVKTDENVSTWVRAPVNRQDSTAYKVVEGIIETDWWTGLLFTNIQLLRTDEPIQFSKSRPWFQVFEVPRALHGAGPRPQLDIVEDLSDFPSDFWDGLKETAHRRNSEKAGSYRVISRRRGRE
;
A
#
# COMPACT_ATOMS: atom_id res chain seq x y z
N MET A 1 -9.08 -11.49 20.26
CA MET A 1 -8.25 -10.35 20.71
C MET A 1 -9.16 -9.15 20.69
N ASP A 2 -9.30 -8.45 21.81
CA ASP A 2 -10.08 -7.22 21.84
C ASP A 2 -9.18 -6.07 21.37
N VAL A 3 -9.68 -5.31 20.39
CA VAL A 3 -9.01 -4.12 19.87
C VAL A 3 -9.85 -2.91 20.28
N PHE A 4 -9.19 -1.83 20.64
CA PHE A 4 -9.83 -0.57 21.00
C PHE A 4 -9.29 0.54 20.11
N VAL A 5 -10.14 1.52 19.80
CA VAL A 5 -9.77 2.69 19.00
C VAL A 5 -10.12 3.97 19.75
N GLN A 6 -9.27 4.97 19.57
CA GLN A 6 -9.46 6.33 20.03
C GLN A 6 -9.10 7.28 18.89
N PHE A 7 -9.87 8.35 18.73
CA PHE A 7 -9.59 9.39 17.75
C PHE A 7 -9.03 10.63 18.47
N ASP A 8 -8.08 11.35 17.87
CA ASP A 8 -7.43 12.50 18.51
C ASP A 8 -8.42 13.57 19.05
N THR A 9 -9.59 13.70 18.43
CA THR A 9 -10.62 14.68 18.80
C THR A 9 -11.71 14.11 19.73
N ILE A 10 -11.61 12.84 20.12
CA ILE A 10 -12.63 12.12 20.91
C ILE A 10 -11.92 11.42 22.07
N GLU A 11 -12.20 11.84 23.30
CA GLU A 11 -11.59 11.26 24.50
C GLU A 11 -12.03 9.81 24.74
N GLU A 12 -13.21 9.43 24.25
CA GLU A 12 -13.77 8.10 24.41
C GLU A 12 -12.97 7.03 23.66
N VAL A 13 -12.75 5.91 24.35
CA VAL A 13 -12.14 4.70 23.79
C VAL A 13 -13.24 3.69 23.51
N VAL A 14 -13.36 3.25 22.27
CA VAL A 14 -14.43 2.35 21.82
C VAL A 14 -13.84 0.99 21.49
N LYS A 15 -14.51 -0.09 21.88
CA LYS A 15 -14.16 -1.44 21.42
C LYS A 15 -14.40 -1.51 19.90
N LEU A 16 -13.34 -1.84 19.17
CA LEU A 16 -13.36 -1.87 17.72
C LEU A 16 -13.92 -3.21 17.24
N ASP A 17 -15.05 -3.12 16.54
CA ASP A 17 -15.62 -4.19 15.72
C ASP A 17 -15.80 -3.64 14.29
N ARG A 18 -16.69 -2.66 14.18
CA ARG A 18 -16.88 -1.85 12.96
C ARG A 18 -17.15 -0.39 13.34
N VAL A 19 -16.48 0.55 12.68
CA VAL A 19 -16.66 1.99 12.90
C VAL A 19 -16.93 2.69 11.57
N PHE A 20 -17.91 3.59 11.56
CA PHE A 20 -18.21 4.49 10.44
C PHE A 20 -17.75 5.91 10.80
N LEU A 21 -17.48 6.72 9.78
CA LEU A 21 -17.18 8.14 10.00
C LEU A 21 -18.42 8.86 10.58
N PRO A 22 -18.25 9.76 11.57
CA PRO A 22 -19.37 10.53 12.12
C PRO A 22 -20.13 11.30 11.03
N GLY A 23 -21.46 11.17 11.01
CA GLY A 23 -22.33 11.82 10.02
C GLY A 23 -22.26 11.25 8.59
N PHE A 24 -21.44 10.23 8.35
CA PHE A 24 -21.27 9.68 7.01
C PHE A 24 -22.46 8.85 6.54
N ALA A 25 -23.24 8.26 7.45
CA ALA A 25 -24.44 7.51 7.10
C ALA A 25 -25.50 8.39 6.43
N ASP A 26 -25.81 9.54 7.02
CA ASP A 26 -26.76 10.51 6.44
C ASP A 26 -26.23 11.02 5.10
N PHE A 27 -24.94 11.39 5.05
CA PHE A 27 -24.30 11.80 3.80
C PHE A 27 -24.40 10.74 2.70
N TRP A 28 -24.18 9.46 3.03
CA TRP A 28 -24.29 8.36 2.08
C TRP A 28 -25.72 8.23 1.55
N ILE A 29 -26.70 8.11 2.46
CA ILE A 29 -28.12 7.97 2.11
C ILE A 29 -28.59 9.13 1.22
N ASP A 30 -28.18 10.36 1.51
CA ASP A 30 -28.58 11.55 0.75
C ASP A 30 -27.93 11.65 -0.65
N ASN A 31 -26.83 10.91 -0.90
CA ASN A 31 -26.02 11.06 -2.11
C ASN A 31 -25.87 9.77 -2.94
N THR A 32 -26.52 8.67 -2.53
CA THR A 32 -26.48 7.40 -3.27
C THR A 32 -27.86 6.85 -3.55
N ASP A 33 -27.96 5.96 -4.54
CA ASP A 33 -29.20 5.25 -4.83
C ASP A 33 -29.64 4.37 -3.65
N GLN A 34 -30.96 4.13 -3.55
CA GLN A 34 -31.55 3.41 -2.42
C GLN A 34 -31.03 1.97 -2.28
N ASP A 35 -30.64 1.34 -3.39
CA ASP A 35 -30.05 0.00 -3.42
C ASP A 35 -28.59 -0.05 -2.92
N LEU A 36 -27.96 1.11 -2.71
CA LEU A 36 -26.60 1.23 -2.18
C LEU A 36 -26.53 1.51 -0.68
N VAL A 37 -27.66 1.69 0.01
CA VAL A 37 -27.68 1.99 1.46
C VAL A 37 -26.93 0.92 2.26
N ASP A 38 -27.14 -0.36 1.95
CA ASP A 38 -26.46 -1.49 2.60
C ASP A 38 -25.01 -1.67 2.15
N ALA A 39 -24.59 -0.99 1.09
CA ALA A 39 -23.23 -0.99 0.57
C ALA A 39 -22.35 0.11 1.19
N MET A 40 -22.85 0.84 2.19
CA MET A 40 -22.08 1.88 2.87
C MET A 40 -20.80 1.29 3.49
N PRO A 41 -19.62 1.84 3.15
CA PRO A 41 -18.36 1.30 3.63
C PRO A 41 -18.09 1.64 5.10
N PRO A 42 -17.65 0.67 5.93
CA PRO A 42 -17.07 0.99 7.22
C PRO A 42 -15.74 1.71 7.03
N PHE A 43 -15.45 2.66 7.91
CA PHE A 43 -14.14 3.29 7.95
C PHE A 43 -13.08 2.32 8.50
N LEU A 44 -13.41 1.65 9.61
CA LEU A 44 -12.59 0.63 10.24
C LEU A 44 -13.42 -0.64 10.42
N GLU A 45 -12.84 -1.78 10.08
CA GLU A 45 -13.45 -3.09 10.31
C GLU A 45 -12.42 -4.11 10.78
N LEU A 46 -12.66 -4.71 11.94
CA LEU A 46 -11.79 -5.73 12.51
C LEU A 46 -12.18 -7.10 11.97
N PHE A 47 -11.23 -7.79 11.33
CA PHE A 47 -11.44 -9.17 10.92
C PHE A 47 -11.11 -10.15 12.06
N PRO A 48 -11.89 -11.23 12.22
CA PRO A 48 -11.68 -12.23 13.28
C PRO A 48 -10.30 -12.88 13.23
N GLU A 49 -9.70 -12.96 12.04
CA GLU A 49 -8.43 -13.63 11.81
C GLU A 49 -7.25 -12.72 12.21
N ARG A 50 -6.51 -13.12 13.26
CA ARG A 50 -5.18 -12.61 13.62
C ARG A 50 -5.05 -11.09 13.86
N GLY A 51 -6.13 -10.42 14.25
CA GLY A 51 -6.09 -8.97 14.55
C GLY A 51 -5.79 -8.14 13.31
N VAL A 52 -6.35 -8.54 12.17
CA VAL A 52 -6.29 -7.77 10.94
C VAL A 52 -7.35 -6.68 11.00
N LEU A 53 -6.95 -5.43 10.82
CA LEU A 53 -7.81 -4.28 10.71
C LEU A 53 -7.85 -3.83 9.25
N GLN A 54 -9.04 -3.81 8.65
CA GLN A 54 -9.27 -3.14 7.39
C GLN A 54 -9.50 -1.65 7.65
N VAL A 55 -8.81 -0.82 6.86
CA VAL A 55 -8.94 0.63 6.91
C VAL A 55 -9.37 1.11 5.54
N TRP A 56 -10.56 1.69 5.44
CA TRP A 56 -10.97 2.43 4.26
C TRP A 56 -10.32 3.80 4.25
N THR A 57 -9.77 4.21 3.11
CA THR A 57 -9.03 5.48 2.98
C THR A 57 -9.92 6.71 2.79
N GLY A 58 -11.23 6.51 2.65
CA GLY A 58 -12.19 7.55 2.24
C GLY A 58 -12.30 7.72 0.72
N PHE A 59 -11.55 6.94 -0.07
CA PHE A 59 -11.57 6.99 -1.53
C PHE A 59 -12.13 5.70 -2.14
N PHE A 60 -12.67 5.83 -3.35
CA PHE A 60 -12.93 4.72 -4.27
C PHE A 60 -11.81 4.65 -5.30
N VAL A 61 -11.60 3.48 -5.89
CA VAL A 61 -10.57 3.29 -6.93
C VAL A 61 -11.13 2.53 -8.12
N LYS A 62 -10.76 3.00 -9.31
CA LYS A 62 -10.99 2.36 -10.60
C LYS A 62 -9.82 2.73 -11.51
N THR A 63 -9.36 1.77 -12.30
CA THR A 63 -8.23 1.95 -13.23
C THR A 63 -8.66 1.66 -14.65
N ASP A 64 -7.80 2.04 -15.61
CA ASP A 64 -7.97 1.69 -17.02
C ASP A 64 -7.89 0.18 -17.24
N GLU A 65 -8.39 -0.29 -18.38
CA GLU A 65 -8.36 -1.70 -18.76
C GLU A 65 -6.94 -2.27 -18.70
N ASN A 66 -6.78 -3.45 -18.10
CA ASN A 66 -5.50 -4.15 -17.95
C ASN A 66 -4.53 -3.49 -16.94
N VAL A 67 -5.04 -2.62 -16.08
CA VAL A 67 -4.30 -2.03 -14.97
C VAL A 67 -4.95 -2.46 -13.66
N SER A 68 -4.13 -2.92 -12.72
CA SER A 68 -4.54 -3.23 -11.34
C SER A 68 -3.94 -2.20 -10.38
N THR A 69 -4.57 -2.06 -9.23
CA THR A 69 -4.08 -1.23 -8.13
C THR A 69 -3.27 -2.08 -7.15
N TRP A 70 -2.04 -1.68 -6.87
CA TRP A 70 -1.19 -2.28 -5.82
C TRP A 70 -1.16 -1.37 -4.59
N VAL A 71 -1.78 -1.84 -3.51
CA VAL A 71 -1.77 -1.20 -2.20
C VAL A 71 -0.70 -1.86 -1.33
N ARG A 72 0.16 -1.06 -0.70
CA ARG A 72 1.29 -1.58 0.07
C ARG A 72 1.88 -0.59 1.07
N ALA A 73 2.81 -1.05 1.91
CA ALA A 73 3.63 -0.19 2.76
C ALA A 73 4.58 0.70 1.91
N PRO A 74 5.00 1.89 2.40
CA PRO A 74 5.89 2.81 1.69
C PRO A 74 7.28 2.22 1.35
N VAL A 75 7.73 2.39 0.10
CA VAL A 75 9.01 1.87 -0.39
C VAL A 75 10.16 2.64 0.25
N ASN A 76 11.25 1.95 0.59
CA ASN A 76 12.46 2.55 1.16
C ASN A 76 12.19 3.36 2.44
N ARG A 77 11.15 2.99 3.20
CA ARG A 77 10.88 3.52 4.53
C ARG A 77 10.99 2.40 5.55
N GLN A 78 11.32 2.78 6.78
CA GLN A 78 11.30 1.84 7.89
C GLN A 78 9.86 1.43 8.17
N ASP A 79 9.65 0.11 8.18
CA ASP A 79 8.40 -0.49 8.59
C ASP A 79 8.08 -0.15 10.05
N SER A 80 6.81 -0.24 10.39
CA SER A 80 6.37 -0.16 11.79
C SER A 80 6.72 -1.47 12.50
N THR A 81 7.18 -1.38 13.74
CA THR A 81 7.33 -2.55 14.62
C THR A 81 6.03 -2.92 15.33
N ALA A 82 4.97 -2.12 15.16
CA ALA A 82 3.69 -2.27 15.84
C ALA A 82 2.59 -2.87 14.94
N TYR A 83 2.71 -2.68 13.63
CA TYR A 83 1.78 -3.22 12.65
C TYR A 83 2.50 -3.52 11.34
N LYS A 84 1.92 -4.40 10.53
CA LYS A 84 2.36 -4.68 9.17
C LYS A 84 1.25 -4.32 8.19
N VAL A 85 1.57 -3.55 7.15
CA VAL A 85 0.64 -3.40 6.02
C VAL A 85 0.65 -4.69 5.22
N VAL A 86 -0.53 -5.27 5.03
CA VAL A 86 -0.72 -6.42 4.15
C VAL A 86 -0.81 -5.87 2.74
N GLU A 87 0.18 -6.20 1.91
CA GLU A 87 0.17 -5.78 0.51
C GLU A 87 -0.91 -6.54 -0.26
N GLY A 88 -1.56 -5.86 -1.21
CA GLY A 88 -2.58 -6.45 -2.06
C GLY A 88 -2.58 -5.83 -3.44
N ILE A 89 -2.72 -6.67 -4.47
CA ILE A 89 -3.01 -6.24 -5.83
C ILE A 89 -4.48 -6.52 -6.08
N ILE A 90 -5.21 -5.49 -6.52
CA ILE A 90 -6.65 -5.51 -6.76
C ILE A 90 -6.87 -5.20 -8.23
N GLU A 91 -7.61 -6.06 -8.94
CA GLU A 91 -7.93 -5.91 -10.37
C GLU A 91 -9.02 -4.83 -10.56
N THR A 92 -8.62 -3.59 -10.32
CA THR A 92 -9.49 -2.40 -10.25
C THR A 92 -10.01 -1.91 -11.60
N ASP A 93 -9.67 -2.61 -12.68
CA ASP A 93 -10.19 -2.36 -14.01
C ASP A 93 -11.59 -2.97 -14.20
N TRP A 94 -11.87 -4.10 -13.56
CA TRP A 94 -13.22 -4.69 -13.51
C TRP A 94 -13.84 -4.63 -12.11
N TRP A 95 -13.04 -4.71 -11.05
CA TRP A 95 -13.52 -4.56 -9.67
C TRP A 95 -13.63 -3.07 -9.33
N THR A 96 -14.85 -2.59 -9.04
CA THR A 96 -15.07 -1.22 -8.57
C THR A 96 -15.36 -1.25 -7.08
N GLY A 97 -14.59 -0.49 -6.30
CA GLY A 97 -14.81 -0.47 -4.87
C GLY A 97 -13.90 0.47 -4.11
N LEU A 98 -13.85 0.22 -2.81
CA LEU A 98 -13.12 1.02 -1.84
C LEU A 98 -11.62 0.89 -2.06
N LEU A 99 -10.92 2.01 -2.01
CA LEU A 99 -9.49 1.98 -1.75
C LEU A 99 -9.29 1.69 -0.26
N PHE A 100 -9.08 0.43 0.07
CA PHE A 100 -8.81 -0.01 1.43
C PHE A 100 -7.39 -0.57 1.55
N THR A 101 -6.91 -0.64 2.78
CA THR A 101 -5.70 -1.39 3.12
C THR A 101 -5.96 -2.24 4.35
N ASN A 102 -5.40 -3.44 4.38
CA ASN A 102 -5.43 -4.30 5.56
C ASN A 102 -4.12 -4.10 6.33
N ILE A 103 -4.21 -3.99 7.65
CA ILE A 103 -3.05 -3.99 8.54
C ILE A 103 -3.17 -5.13 9.53
N GLN A 104 -2.07 -5.83 9.76
CA GLN A 104 -1.96 -6.81 10.83
C GLN A 104 -1.34 -6.14 12.05
N LEU A 105 -2.06 -6.12 13.17
CA LEU A 105 -1.51 -5.64 14.44
C LEU A 105 -0.50 -6.67 14.98
N LEU A 106 0.70 -6.21 15.32
CA LEU A 106 1.80 -7.07 15.79
C LEU A 106 2.06 -6.94 17.29
N ARG A 107 1.63 -5.83 17.90
CA ARG A 107 1.79 -5.56 19.32
C ARG A 107 0.43 -5.44 20.00
N THR A 108 0.39 -5.89 21.25
CA THR A 108 -0.76 -5.82 22.14
C THR A 108 -0.40 -5.01 23.37
N ASP A 109 -1.41 -4.64 24.17
CA ASP A 109 -1.24 -4.00 25.48
C ASP A 109 -0.56 -2.61 25.45
N GLU A 110 -0.36 -2.03 24.26
CA GLU A 110 0.10 -0.66 24.08
C GLU A 110 -0.64 0.05 22.92
N PRO A 111 -0.82 1.38 22.98
CA PRO A 111 -1.42 2.13 21.88
C PRO A 111 -0.54 2.10 20.62
N ILE A 112 -1.19 1.88 19.47
CA ILE A 112 -0.55 1.97 18.15
C ILE A 112 -1.00 3.27 17.49
N GLN A 113 -0.09 4.24 17.39
CA GLN A 113 -0.43 5.58 16.89
C GLN A 113 -0.23 5.71 15.37
N PHE A 114 -1.26 6.20 14.68
CA PHE A 114 -1.21 6.57 13.26
C PHE A 114 -1.17 8.09 13.12
N SER A 115 0.01 8.63 12.77
CA SER A 115 0.18 10.07 12.58
C SER A 115 -0.10 10.51 11.14
N LYS A 116 -0.80 11.63 10.96
CA LYS A 116 -0.96 12.30 9.66
C LYS A 116 0.37 12.72 9.02
N SER A 117 1.43 12.88 9.83
CA SER A 117 2.76 13.28 9.33
C SER A 117 3.59 12.12 8.76
N ARG A 118 3.15 10.86 8.97
CA ARG A 118 3.88 9.66 8.53
C ARG A 118 3.01 8.86 7.57
N PRO A 119 3.35 8.81 6.26
CA PRO A 119 2.66 7.90 5.36
C PRO A 119 2.95 6.47 5.78
N TRP A 120 1.90 5.67 5.84
CA TRP A 120 1.95 4.29 6.31
C TRP A 120 1.47 3.30 5.25
N PHE A 121 0.88 3.77 4.16
CA PHE A 121 0.65 3.00 2.94
C PHE A 121 0.90 3.87 1.71
N GLN A 122 0.91 3.26 0.53
CA GLN A 122 1.01 3.89 -0.77
C GLN A 122 0.30 3.04 -1.81
N VAL A 123 0.00 3.65 -2.96
CA VAL A 123 -0.76 3.04 -4.05
C VAL A 123 0.03 3.19 -5.34
N PHE A 124 0.07 2.12 -6.14
CA PHE A 124 0.65 2.13 -7.49
C PHE A 124 -0.29 1.48 -8.48
N GLU A 125 -0.17 1.90 -9.73
CA GLU A 125 -0.67 1.13 -10.86
C GLU A 125 0.32 0.02 -11.19
N VAL A 126 -0.21 -1.15 -11.49
CA VAL A 126 0.56 -2.32 -11.93
C VAL A 126 -0.15 -2.95 -13.11
N PRO A 127 0.52 -3.13 -14.27
CA PRO A 127 -0.06 -3.84 -15.40
C PRO A 127 -0.55 -5.24 -15.00
N ARG A 128 -1.75 -5.61 -15.43
CA ARG A 128 -2.37 -6.91 -15.12
C ARG A 128 -1.50 -8.09 -15.59
N ALA A 129 -0.76 -7.90 -16.67
CA ALA A 129 0.20 -8.87 -17.21
C ALA A 129 1.31 -9.29 -16.22
N LEU A 130 1.61 -8.50 -15.18
CA LEU A 130 2.68 -8.82 -14.23
C LEU A 130 2.26 -9.81 -13.12
N HIS A 131 0.96 -9.95 -12.85
CA HIS A 131 0.46 -10.82 -11.76
C HIS A 131 -0.70 -11.74 -12.16
N GLY A 132 -1.40 -11.44 -13.26
CA GLY A 132 -2.49 -12.27 -13.76
C GLY A 132 -2.04 -13.65 -14.26
N ALA A 133 -3.01 -14.47 -14.65
CA ALA A 133 -2.79 -15.84 -15.14
C ALA A 133 -2.22 -15.92 -16.57
N GLY A 134 -2.05 -14.79 -17.25
CA GLY A 134 -1.53 -14.73 -18.62
C GLY A 134 -0.02 -14.97 -18.73
N PRO A 135 0.52 -14.96 -19.96
CA PRO A 135 1.96 -15.08 -20.21
C PRO A 135 2.70 -13.95 -19.49
N ARG A 136 3.69 -14.32 -18.66
CA ARG A 136 4.54 -13.36 -17.98
C ARG A 136 5.72 -12.97 -18.89
N PRO A 137 6.29 -11.76 -18.72
CA PRO A 137 7.55 -11.43 -19.36
C PRO A 137 8.59 -12.52 -19.06
N GLN A 138 9.28 -12.97 -20.08
CA GLN A 138 10.36 -13.94 -19.91
C GLN A 138 11.49 -13.28 -19.13
N LEU A 139 11.91 -13.94 -18.06
CA LEU A 139 13.14 -13.59 -17.35
C LEU A 139 14.27 -14.39 -17.98
N ASP A 140 15.25 -13.70 -18.54
CA ASP A 140 16.47 -14.33 -18.99
C ASP A 140 17.35 -14.60 -17.77
N ILE A 141 17.58 -15.88 -17.50
CA ILE A 141 18.47 -16.35 -16.44
C ILE A 141 19.77 -16.77 -17.10
N VAL A 142 20.86 -16.13 -16.67
CA VAL A 142 22.21 -16.48 -17.08
C VAL A 142 22.77 -17.47 -16.05
N GLU A 143 23.17 -18.66 -16.49
CA GLU A 143 23.58 -19.76 -15.60
C GLU A 143 25.03 -19.63 -15.08
N ASP A 144 25.90 -18.94 -15.83
CA ASP A 144 27.30 -18.69 -15.44
C ASP A 144 27.65 -17.20 -15.48
N LEU A 145 28.59 -16.76 -14.63
CA LEU A 145 29.05 -15.37 -14.65
C LEU A 145 29.65 -14.97 -15.99
N SER A 146 30.36 -15.88 -16.67
CA SER A 146 31.00 -15.61 -17.96
C SER A 146 30.02 -15.39 -19.11
N ASP A 147 28.77 -15.80 -18.96
CA ASP A 147 27.71 -15.64 -19.96
C ASP A 147 27.03 -14.26 -19.90
N PHE A 148 27.34 -13.44 -18.88
CA PHE A 148 26.83 -12.07 -18.83
C PHE A 148 27.41 -11.22 -19.96
N PRO A 149 26.58 -10.44 -20.66
CA PRO A 149 27.04 -9.56 -21.74
C PRO A 149 27.98 -8.48 -21.20
N SER A 150 28.86 -7.96 -22.07
CA SER A 150 29.91 -7.02 -21.65
C SER A 150 29.37 -5.70 -21.09
N ASP A 151 28.22 -5.25 -21.57
CA ASP A 151 27.56 -4.03 -21.12
C ASP A 151 27.08 -4.12 -19.66
N PHE A 152 26.65 -5.29 -19.20
CA PHE A 152 26.35 -5.55 -17.80
C PHE A 152 27.57 -5.27 -16.91
N TRP A 153 28.73 -5.78 -17.30
CA TRP A 153 29.98 -5.59 -16.56
C TRP A 153 30.41 -4.13 -16.50
N ASP A 154 30.24 -3.39 -17.57
CA ASP A 154 30.55 -1.96 -17.60
C ASP A 154 29.60 -1.15 -16.72
N GLY A 155 28.30 -1.46 -16.72
CA GLY A 155 27.33 -0.87 -15.80
C GLY A 155 27.62 -1.19 -14.33
N LEU A 156 28.09 -2.40 -14.03
CA LEU A 156 28.50 -2.78 -12.68
C LEU A 156 29.75 -2.01 -12.23
N LYS A 157 30.76 -1.85 -13.10
CA LYS A 157 31.96 -1.03 -12.80
C LYS A 157 31.58 0.41 -12.50
N GLU A 158 30.69 1.00 -13.31
CA GLU A 158 30.20 2.36 -13.09
C GLU A 158 29.48 2.49 -11.74
N THR A 159 28.61 1.54 -11.42
CA THR A 159 27.87 1.51 -10.15
C THR A 159 28.82 1.33 -8.96
N ALA A 160 29.81 0.44 -9.07
CA ALA A 160 30.82 0.20 -8.04
C ALA A 160 31.71 1.42 -7.82
N HIS A 161 32.15 2.07 -8.90
CA HIS A 161 32.91 3.32 -8.82
C HIS A 161 32.10 4.38 -8.05
N ARG A 162 30.86 4.65 -8.47
CA ARG A 162 29.97 5.61 -7.79
C ARG A 162 29.82 5.29 -6.30
N ARG A 163 29.51 4.05 -5.95
CA ARG A 163 29.33 3.61 -4.57
C ARG A 163 30.57 3.86 -3.71
N ASN A 164 31.76 3.63 -4.26
CA ASN A 164 33.01 3.64 -3.51
C ASN A 164 33.72 5.00 -3.50
N SER A 165 33.48 5.87 -4.49
CA SER A 165 34.20 7.14 -4.63
C SER A 165 33.34 8.38 -4.37
N GLU A 166 32.00 8.31 -4.53
CA GLU A 166 31.13 9.48 -4.39
C GLU A 166 30.65 9.71 -2.95
N LYS A 167 30.20 10.93 -2.68
CA LYS A 167 29.60 11.29 -1.40
C LYS A 167 28.31 10.50 -1.18
N ALA A 168 28.10 10.03 0.05
CA ALA A 168 26.85 9.39 0.46
C ALA A 168 25.63 10.23 0.05
N GLY A 169 24.67 9.59 -0.63
CA GLY A 169 23.46 10.23 -1.13
C GLY A 169 23.55 10.80 -2.56
N SER A 170 24.68 10.66 -3.26
CA SER A 170 24.82 11.06 -4.68
C SER A 170 23.79 10.39 -5.60
N TYR A 171 23.54 9.09 -5.40
CA TYR A 171 22.50 8.34 -6.12
C TYR A 171 21.13 9.02 -6.03
N ARG A 172 20.74 9.48 -4.83
CA ARG A 172 19.44 10.16 -4.60
C ARG A 172 19.35 11.47 -5.38
N VAL A 173 20.46 12.20 -5.53
CA VAL A 173 20.49 13.45 -6.31
C VAL A 173 20.33 13.15 -7.80
N ILE A 174 21.07 12.17 -8.32
CA ILE A 174 21.01 11.78 -9.74
C ILE A 174 19.63 11.24 -10.10
N SER A 175 19.08 10.34 -9.28
CA SER A 175 17.74 9.76 -9.48
C SER A 175 16.66 10.86 -9.54
N ARG A 176 16.73 11.87 -8.65
CA ARG A 176 15.81 13.02 -8.68
C ARG A 176 15.95 13.89 -9.93
N ARG A 177 17.15 14.02 -10.48
CA ARG A 177 17.38 14.77 -11.72
C ARG A 177 16.77 14.02 -12.91
N ARG A 178 17.02 12.72 -13.02
CA ARG A 178 16.47 11.87 -14.10
C ARG A 178 14.94 11.82 -14.10
N GLY A 179 14.30 11.84 -12.92
CA GLY A 179 12.84 11.86 -12.83
C GLY A 179 12.17 13.21 -13.16
N ARG A 180 12.93 14.25 -13.54
CA ARG A 180 12.42 15.56 -13.98
C ARG A 180 12.61 15.79 -15.48
N GLU A 181 13.33 14.91 -16.14
CA GLU A 181 13.53 14.86 -17.60
C GLU A 181 12.43 13.98 -18.21
#